data_AF-A0A9E0TFZ3-F1
#
_entry.id   AF-A0A9E0TFZ3-F1
#
_cell.length_a   1.000
_cell.length_b   1.000
_cell.length_c   1.000
_cell.angle_alpha   90.00
_cell.angle_beta   90.00
_cell.angle_gamma   90.00
#
_symmetry.space_group_name_H-M   'P 1'
#
loop_
_entity.id
_entity.type
_entity.pdbx_description
1 polymer ?
#
loop_
_entity_poly.entity_id
_entity_poly.type
_entity_poly.pdbx_seq_one_letter_code
_entity_poly.pdbx_strand_id
1 'polypeptide(L)'
;MKIKAYEFIPAGVHASFDPETGGFNPETKKMVPMSINDGELGGAEIFDNITLAAEAGLLDTDKWVKQLFADLEDFEYFLNELAQYNDSYTIFDRWWHAFSQLACGKDTPGFSTSKEIADGLYKHASETGQI
;
A
#
# COMPACT_ATOMS: atom_id res chain seq x y z
N MET A 1 -40.17 10.15 12.75
CA MET A 1 -39.19 9.11 13.12
C MET A 1 -37.79 9.71 12.93
N LYS A 2 -36.99 9.87 13.98
CA LYS A 2 -35.61 10.36 13.86
C LYS A 2 -34.69 9.15 13.71
N ILE A 3 -33.84 9.15 12.67
CA ILE A 3 -32.80 8.14 12.50
C ILE A 3 -31.78 8.36 13.63
N LYS A 4 -31.46 7.31 14.40
CA LYS A 4 -30.43 7.38 15.44
C LYS A 4 -29.08 7.64 14.78
N ALA A 5 -28.22 8.42 15.43
CA ALA A 5 -26.85 8.62 14.97
C ALA A 5 -26.17 7.24 14.82
N TYR A 6 -25.61 6.99 13.65
CA TYR A 6 -24.81 5.82 13.36
C TYR A 6 -23.40 6.07 13.90
N GLU A 7 -22.93 5.20 14.79
CA GLU A 7 -21.57 5.23 15.29
C GLU A 7 -20.72 4.43 14.29
N PHE A 8 -20.02 5.14 13.41
CA PHE A 8 -19.09 4.56 12.46
C PHE A 8 -17.84 4.11 13.21
N ILE A 9 -17.66 2.81 13.33
CA ILE A 9 -16.39 2.20 13.74
C ILE A 9 -15.65 1.89 12.43
N PRO A 10 -14.54 2.60 12.11
CA PRO A 10 -13.75 2.27 10.94
C PRO A 10 -13.36 0.80 11.00
N ALA A 11 -13.47 0.07 9.88
CA ALA A 11 -12.84 -1.24 9.77
C ALA A 11 -11.38 -1.08 10.20
N GLY A 12 -10.99 -1.84 11.22
CA GLY A 12 -9.65 -1.79 11.77
C GLY A 12 -8.66 -2.04 10.64
N VAL A 13 -7.76 -1.08 10.41
CA VAL A 13 -6.61 -1.30 9.55
C VAL A 13 -5.80 -2.41 10.19
N HIS A 14 -5.63 -3.53 9.49
CA HIS A 14 -4.84 -4.67 9.94
C HIS A 14 -3.36 -4.45 9.60
N ALA A 15 -2.85 -3.24 9.82
CA ALA A 15 -1.42 -2.98 9.70
C ALA A 15 -0.71 -3.68 10.87
N SER A 16 0.13 -4.65 10.55
CA SER A 16 1.06 -5.26 11.48
C SER A 16 2.40 -4.53 11.40
N PHE A 17 3.02 -4.34 12.57
CA PHE A 17 4.39 -3.86 12.70
C PHE A 17 5.16 -4.89 13.50
N ASP A 18 6.22 -5.44 12.90
CA ASP A 18 7.20 -6.28 13.57
C ASP A 18 8.58 -5.63 13.41
N PRO A 19 9.40 -5.52 14.47
CA PRO A 19 10.78 -5.05 14.33
C PRO A 19 11.65 -5.85 13.36
N GLU A 20 11.34 -7.13 13.12
CA GLU A 20 12.08 -8.03 12.23
C GLU A 20 11.60 -7.90 10.77
N THR A 21 10.30 -7.82 10.53
CA THR A 21 9.72 -7.75 9.17
C THR A 21 9.28 -6.37 8.71
N GLY A 22 9.33 -5.35 9.58
CA GLY A 22 9.06 -3.95 9.25
C GLY A 22 7.58 -3.55 9.31
N GLY A 23 7.22 -2.51 8.57
CA GLY A 23 5.86 -1.98 8.48
C GLY A 23 5.68 -0.60 9.12
N PHE A 24 4.43 -0.12 9.12
CA PHE A 24 4.04 1.15 9.70
C PHE A 24 3.88 0.99 11.21
N ASN A 25 4.77 1.63 11.97
CA ASN A 25 4.67 1.64 13.42
C ASN A 25 3.63 2.69 13.88
N PRO A 26 2.48 2.28 14.44
CA PRO A 26 1.41 3.21 14.80
C PRO A 26 1.73 4.07 16.03
N GLU A 27 2.69 3.67 16.87
CA GLU A 27 3.11 4.42 18.05
C GLU A 27 4.05 5.56 17.66
N THR A 28 5.03 5.27 16.81
CA THR A 28 6.06 6.24 16.40
C THR A 28 5.68 7.01 15.13
N LYS A 29 4.64 6.57 14.41
CA LYS A 29 4.19 7.11 13.12
C LYS A 29 5.32 7.11 12.08
N LYS A 30 6.11 6.04 12.06
CA LYS A 30 7.23 5.85 11.14
C LYS A 30 7.01 4.59 10.30
N MET A 31 7.51 4.64 9.08
CA MET A 31 7.61 3.48 8.22
C MET A 31 8.99 2.84 8.39
N VAL A 32 9.02 1.54 8.64
CA VAL A 32 10.21 0.70 8.51
C VAL A 32 10.03 -0.14 7.25
N PRO A 33 11.00 -0.18 6.32
CA PRO A 33 10.89 -1.01 5.12
C PRO A 33 10.54 -2.46 5.45
N MET A 34 9.58 -3.03 4.72
CA MET A 34 9.05 -4.36 4.96
C MET A 34 9.90 -5.42 4.24
N SER A 35 10.18 -6.52 4.93
CA SER A 35 10.67 -7.79 4.38
C SER A 35 9.47 -8.72 4.23
N ILE A 36 9.02 -8.99 3.01
CA ILE A 36 7.75 -9.66 2.71
C ILE A 36 7.91 -11.01 2.03
N ASN A 37 9.09 -11.31 1.48
CA ASN A 37 9.36 -12.58 0.77
C ASN A 37 9.28 -13.83 1.65
N ASP A 38 9.26 -13.67 2.97
CA ASP A 38 9.23 -14.78 3.92
C ASP A 38 7.81 -15.32 4.17
N GLY A 39 6.79 -14.66 3.60
CA GLY A 39 5.38 -15.05 3.71
C GLY A 39 4.75 -14.77 5.07
N GLU A 40 5.43 -14.01 5.93
CA GLU A 40 4.94 -13.65 7.27
C GLU A 40 3.86 -12.56 7.23
N LEU A 41 3.78 -11.78 6.15
CA LEU A 41 2.81 -10.71 5.96
C LEU A 41 1.79 -11.10 4.88
N GLY A 42 0.51 -11.07 5.24
CA GLY A 42 -0.58 -11.27 4.27
C GLY A 42 -0.76 -10.05 3.35
N GLY A 43 -1.25 -10.28 2.13
CA GLY A 43 -1.47 -9.20 1.14
C GLY A 43 -2.28 -8.01 1.68
N ALA A 44 -3.32 -8.26 2.49
CA ALA A 44 -4.09 -7.20 3.13
C ALA A 44 -3.28 -6.35 4.13
N GLU A 45 -2.38 -6.98 4.89
CA GLU A 45 -1.51 -6.30 5.87
C GLU A 45 -0.46 -5.43 5.16
N ILE A 46 0.10 -5.94 4.05
CA ILE A 46 0.99 -5.17 3.17
C ILE A 46 0.26 -3.92 2.65
N PHE A 47 -0.97 -4.08 2.15
CA PHE A 47 -1.75 -2.97 1.61
C PHE A 47 -2.11 -1.93 2.67
N ASP A 48 -2.47 -2.39 3.86
CA ASP A 48 -2.76 -1.53 5.00
C ASP A 48 -1.54 -0.73 5.45
N ASN A 49 -0.35 -1.35 5.51
CA ASN A 49 0.90 -0.67 5.84
C ASN A 49 1.25 0.44 4.84
N ILE A 50 1.18 0.16 3.54
CA ILE A 50 1.43 1.14 2.49
C ILE A 50 0.41 2.28 2.54
N THR A 51 -0.87 1.95 2.76
CA THR A 51 -1.96 2.93 2.84
C THR A 51 -1.76 3.88 4.02
N LEU A 52 -1.39 3.37 5.19
CA LEU A 52 -1.09 4.20 6.36
C LEU A 52 0.11 5.12 6.12
N ALA A 53 1.18 4.62 5.49
CA ALA A 53 2.35 5.44 5.18
C ALA A 53 2.01 6.57 4.20
N ALA A 54 1.18 6.28 3.18
CA ALA A 54 0.69 7.28 2.23
C ALA A 54 -0.20 8.33 2.91
N GLU A 55 -1.19 7.92 3.72
CA GLU A 55 -2.09 8.83 4.43
C GLU A 55 -1.38 9.69 5.48
N ALA A 56 -0.35 9.14 6.12
CA ALA A 56 0.50 9.87 7.05
C ALA A 56 1.45 10.86 6.34
N GLY A 57 1.50 10.87 5.00
CA GLY A 57 2.37 11.75 4.22
C GLY A 57 3.86 11.42 4.38
N LEU A 58 4.19 10.16 4.69
CA LEU A 58 5.57 9.72 4.92
C LEU A 58 6.31 9.39 3.62
N LEU A 59 5.58 9.19 2.52
CA LEU A 59 6.11 8.75 1.24
C LEU A 59 6.51 9.94 0.38
N ASP A 60 7.77 9.92 -0.06
CA ASP A 60 8.31 10.79 -1.10
C ASP A 60 8.08 10.09 -2.43
N THR A 61 7.36 10.74 -3.34
CA THR A 61 6.99 10.20 -4.65
C THR A 61 8.21 9.72 -5.46
N ASP A 62 9.40 10.28 -5.22
CA ASP A 62 10.62 9.90 -5.94
C ASP A 62 11.46 8.85 -5.19
N LYS A 63 11.03 8.40 -4.00
CA LYS A 63 11.82 7.50 -3.13
C LYS A 63 11.02 6.43 -2.41
N TRP A 64 9.72 6.34 -2.63
CA TRP A 64 8.81 5.50 -1.84
C TRP A 64 9.17 4.01 -1.86
N VAL A 65 9.76 3.48 -2.93
CA VAL A 65 10.10 2.04 -3.02
C VAL A 65 11.02 1.63 -1.87
N LYS A 66 12.15 2.31 -1.70
CA LYS A 66 13.09 2.05 -0.58
C LYS A 66 12.58 2.51 0.79
N GLN A 67 11.48 3.26 0.84
CA GLN A 67 10.82 3.61 2.10
C GLN A 67 9.87 2.51 2.56
N LEU A 68 9.34 1.71 1.63
CA LEU A 68 8.33 0.68 1.88
C LEU A 68 8.90 -0.74 1.90
N PHE A 69 9.92 -1.04 1.09
CA PHE A 69 10.43 -2.40 0.88
C PHE A 69 11.92 -2.49 1.22
N ALA A 70 12.32 -3.61 1.84
CA ALA A 70 13.70 -3.83 2.23
C ALA A 70 14.61 -4.04 1.01
N ASP A 71 14.11 -4.71 -0.03
CA ASP A 71 14.81 -4.88 -1.30
C ASP A 71 13.89 -4.91 -2.54
N LEU A 72 14.48 -5.20 -3.71
CA LEU A 72 13.78 -5.26 -4.99
C LEU A 72 12.88 -6.51 -5.09
N GLU A 73 13.28 -7.62 -4.50
CA GLU A 73 12.52 -8.87 -4.56
C GLU A 73 11.21 -8.69 -3.78
N ASP A 74 11.26 -8.04 -2.61
CA ASP A 74 10.08 -7.64 -1.84
C ASP A 74 9.16 -6.72 -2.66
N PHE A 75 9.71 -5.75 -3.39
CA PHE A 75 8.91 -4.89 -4.24
C PHE A 75 8.20 -5.68 -5.36
N GLU A 76 8.92 -6.56 -6.03
CA GLU A 76 8.37 -7.41 -7.10
C GLU A 76 7.31 -8.38 -6.58
N TYR A 77 7.52 -8.95 -5.39
CA TYR A 77 6.53 -9.78 -4.71
C TYR A 77 5.23 -9.02 -4.46
N PHE A 78 5.31 -7.82 -3.89
CA PHE A 78 4.15 -6.96 -3.67
C PHE A 78 3.40 -6.67 -4.98
N LEU A 79 4.10 -6.35 -6.07
CA LEU A 79 3.47 -6.10 -7.36
C LEU A 79 2.73 -7.33 -7.89
N ASN A 80 3.32 -8.52 -7.73
CA ASN A 80 2.68 -9.77 -8.13
C ASN A 80 1.42 -10.04 -7.31
N GLU A 81 1.48 -9.89 -5.99
CA GLU A 81 0.32 -10.04 -5.10
C GLU A 81 -0.79 -9.06 -5.48
N LEU A 82 -0.46 -7.78 -5.70
CA LEU A 82 -1.43 -6.75 -6.10
C LEU A 82 -2.07 -7.06 -7.46
N ALA A 83 -1.28 -7.51 -8.44
CA ALA A 83 -1.76 -7.79 -9.79
C ALA A 83 -2.79 -8.92 -9.82
N GLN A 84 -2.71 -9.88 -8.89
CA GLN A 84 -3.61 -11.03 -8.80
C GLN A 84 -4.73 -10.83 -7.76
N TYR A 85 -4.64 -9.78 -6.93
CA TYR A 85 -5.52 -9.63 -5.78
C TYR A 85 -7.00 -9.53 -6.17
N ASN A 86 -7.32 -8.77 -7.23
CA ASN A 86 -8.71 -8.59 -7.66
C ASN A 86 -9.34 -9.82 -8.33
N ASP A 87 -8.53 -10.84 -8.69
CA ASP A 87 -9.02 -12.12 -9.18
C ASP A 87 -9.60 -13.00 -8.05
N SER A 88 -9.14 -12.78 -6.81
CA SER A 88 -9.52 -13.58 -5.64
C SER A 88 -10.29 -12.79 -4.56
N TYR A 89 -10.08 -11.47 -4.51
CA TYR A 89 -10.59 -10.59 -3.46
C TYR A 89 -11.01 -9.23 -4.02
N THR A 90 -11.68 -8.40 -3.23
CA THR A 90 -12.03 -7.03 -3.64
C THR A 90 -11.00 -6.05 -3.09
N ILE A 91 -10.48 -5.16 -3.92
CA ILE A 91 -9.71 -4.00 -3.43
C ILE A 91 -10.67 -2.97 -2.85
N PHE A 92 -10.41 -2.53 -1.64
CA PHE A 92 -11.16 -1.43 -1.02
C PHE A 92 -10.71 -0.07 -1.54
N ASP A 93 -11.66 0.88 -1.64
CA ASP A 93 -11.44 2.24 -2.15
C ASP A 93 -10.23 2.94 -1.52
N ARG A 94 -9.96 2.68 -0.24
CA ARG A 94 -8.88 3.32 0.51
C ARG A 94 -7.49 2.87 0.06
N TRP A 95 -7.31 1.56 -0.16
CA TRP A 95 -6.10 0.99 -0.76
C TRP A 95 -5.94 1.47 -2.20
N TRP A 96 -7.03 1.42 -2.97
CA TRP A 96 -7.05 1.90 -4.35
C TRP A 96 -6.57 3.36 -4.47
N HIS A 97 -7.05 4.24 -3.59
CA HIS A 97 -6.71 5.65 -3.60
C HIS A 97 -5.24 5.88 -3.24
N ALA A 98 -4.72 5.20 -2.21
CA ALA A 98 -3.31 5.29 -1.83
C ALA A 98 -2.39 4.86 -2.98
N PHE A 99 -2.67 3.72 -3.61
CA PHE A 99 -1.85 3.21 -4.70
C PHE A 99 -1.96 4.05 -5.97
N SER A 100 -3.16 4.55 -6.31
CA SER A 100 -3.35 5.42 -7.47
C SER A 100 -2.56 6.71 -7.34
N GLN A 101 -2.53 7.31 -6.14
CA GLN A 101 -1.72 8.50 -5.88
C GLN A 101 -0.22 8.22 -6.04
N LEU A 102 0.26 7.06 -5.59
CA LEU A 102 1.66 6.66 -5.73
C LEU A 102 2.06 6.39 -7.19
N ALA A 103 1.17 5.78 -7.97
CA ALA A 103 1.45 5.39 -9.35
C ALA A 103 1.42 6.57 -10.32
N CYS A 104 0.58 7.58 -10.11
CA CYS A 104 0.37 8.60 -11.14
C CYS A 104 0.03 10.02 -10.64
N GLY A 105 0.14 10.26 -9.32
CA GLY A 105 -0.06 11.58 -8.72
C GLY A 105 -1.53 11.91 -8.42
N LYS A 106 -1.79 13.13 -7.93
CA LYS A 106 -3.11 13.53 -7.38
C LYS A 106 -4.21 13.80 -8.42
N ASP A 107 -3.87 13.90 -9.71
CA ASP A 107 -4.77 14.46 -10.74
C ASP A 107 -5.05 13.51 -11.92
N THR A 108 -4.87 12.21 -11.74
CA THR A 108 -5.09 11.20 -12.81
C THR A 108 -6.44 10.51 -12.71
N PRO A 109 -7.01 10.02 -13.84
CA PRO A 109 -8.34 9.40 -13.88
C PRO A 109 -8.49 8.11 -13.03
N GLY A 110 -7.42 7.66 -12.37
CA GLY A 110 -7.39 6.40 -11.65
C GLY A 110 -7.26 5.18 -12.56
N PHE A 111 -7.21 4.01 -11.92
CA PHE A 111 -7.10 2.71 -12.58
C PHE A 111 -8.38 1.88 -12.38
N SER A 112 -8.71 1.01 -13.32
CA SER A 112 -9.92 0.18 -13.27
C SER A 112 -9.66 -1.21 -12.67
N THR A 113 -8.41 -1.66 -12.61
CA THR A 113 -8.04 -2.99 -12.09
C THR A 113 -6.81 -2.92 -11.20
N SER A 114 -6.64 -3.89 -10.28
CA SER A 114 -5.44 -3.96 -9.44
C SER A 114 -4.17 -4.23 -10.25
N LYS A 115 -4.31 -4.98 -11.34
CA LYS A 115 -3.25 -5.14 -12.34
C LYS A 115 -2.79 -3.82 -12.96
N GLU A 116 -3.73 -2.97 -13.37
CA GLU A 116 -3.39 -1.65 -13.91
C GLU A 116 -2.66 -0.77 -12.88
N ILE A 117 -3.04 -0.86 -11.60
CA ILE A 117 -2.34 -0.18 -10.50
C ILE A 117 -0.91 -0.72 -10.38
N ALA A 118 -0.73 -2.04 -10.37
CA ALA A 118 0.59 -2.66 -10.28
C ALA A 118 1.50 -2.25 -11.46
N ASP A 119 0.98 -2.30 -12.69
CA ASP A 119 1.68 -1.87 -13.90
C ASP A 119 2.06 -0.37 -13.81
N GLY A 120 1.17 0.46 -13.25
CA GLY A 120 1.41 1.89 -13.01
C GLY A 120 2.51 2.16 -11.97
N LEU A 121 2.49 1.44 -10.85
CA LEU A 121 3.52 1.53 -9.80
C LEU A 121 4.89 1.13 -10.32
N TYR A 122 4.98 0.02 -11.07
CA TYR A 122 6.22 -0.42 -11.70
C TYR A 122 6.77 0.63 -12.65
N LYS A 123 5.91 1.10 -13.58
CA LYS A 123 6.28 2.14 -14.54
C LYS A 123 6.81 3.39 -13.85
N HIS A 124 6.11 3.88 -12.82
CA HIS A 124 6.52 5.07 -12.09
C HIS A 124 7.88 4.88 -11.39
N ALA A 125 8.10 3.74 -10.74
CA ALA A 125 9.37 3.40 -10.12
C ALA A 125 10.52 3.36 -11.13
N SER A 126 10.31 2.76 -12.31
CA SER A 126 11.31 2.73 -13.40
C SER A 126 11.60 4.12 -13.98
N GLU A 127 10.56 4.91 -14.27
CA GLU A 127 10.72 6.25 -14.89
C GLU A 127 11.40 7.25 -13.94
N THR A 128 11.29 7.05 -12.63
CA THR A 128 11.93 7.88 -11.60
C THR A 128 13.29 7.32 -11.13
N GLY A 129 13.74 6.18 -11.67
CA GLY A 129 15.04 5.58 -11.32
C GLY A 129 15.10 5.04 -9.89
N GLN A 130 13.96 4.62 -9.34
CA GLN A 130 13.88 3.95 -8.03
C GLN A 130 14.27 2.47 -8.10
N ILE A 131 14.19 1.90 -9.31
CA ILE A 131 14.57 0.53 -9.67
C ILE A 131 15.36 0.53 -10.99
#